data_AF-A0A9D1GSN2-F1
#
_entry.id   AF-A0A9D1GSN2-F1
#
_cell.length_a   1.000
_cell.length_b   1.000
_cell.length_c   1.000
_cell.angle_alpha   90.00
_cell.angle_beta   90.00
_cell.angle_gamma   90.00
#
_symmetry.space_group_name_H-M   'P 1'
#
loop_
_entity.id
_entity.type
_entity.pdbx_description
1 polymer ?
#
loop_
_entity_poly.entity_id
_entity_poly.type
_entity_poly.pdbx_seq_one_letter_code
_entity_poly.pdbx_strand_id
1 'polypeptide(L)'
;MKKRTALIGVAAIIAICLVAATALIIIGKNNRNEDITEMDMNGKWISTWGTAMLTAGQEQTPFNPGLVGNTVRQQIRVSVGGDKIRLVLSNEYGGTPLEVKRITIARLPDPSSSEIDVSS
;
A
#
# COMPACT_ATOMS: atom_id res chain seq x y z
N MET A 1 -47.78 -9.66 57.45
CA MET A 1 -47.69 -10.49 56.22
C MET A 1 -47.44 -9.65 54.94
N LYS A 2 -46.47 -8.71 54.94
CA LYS A 2 -46.18 -7.81 53.79
C LYS A 2 -44.73 -7.89 53.25
N LYS A 3 -43.85 -8.73 53.81
CA LYS A 3 -42.43 -8.83 53.44
C LYS A 3 -42.09 -9.93 52.43
N ARG A 4 -42.96 -10.93 52.24
CA ARG A 4 -42.68 -12.09 51.38
C ARG A 4 -42.90 -11.81 49.89
N THR A 5 -43.88 -10.97 49.54
CA THR A 5 -44.16 -10.59 48.15
C THR A 5 -43.10 -9.64 47.57
N ALA A 6 -42.55 -8.72 48.37
CA ALA A 6 -41.47 -7.83 47.94
C ALA A 6 -40.15 -8.60 47.67
N LEU A 7 -39.84 -9.61 48.48
CA LEU A 7 -38.62 -10.41 48.33
C LEU A 7 -38.66 -11.31 47.07
N ILE A 8 -39.83 -11.87 46.75
CA ILE A 8 -40.04 -12.65 45.52
C ILE A 8 -39.92 -11.74 44.28
N GLY A 9 -40.45 -10.51 44.34
CA GLY A 9 -40.32 -9.55 43.25
C GLY A 9 -38.87 -9.14 42.96
N VAL A 10 -38.08 -8.89 44.01
CA VAL A 10 -36.65 -8.53 43.86
C VAL A 10 -35.83 -9.71 43.33
N ALA A 11 -36.08 -10.93 43.82
CA ALA A 11 -35.40 -12.12 43.32
C ALA A 11 -35.73 -12.42 41.84
N ALA A 12 -36.99 -12.21 41.42
CA ALA A 12 -37.40 -12.36 40.02
C ALA A 12 -36.74 -11.32 39.11
N ILE A 13 -36.61 -10.06 39.55
CA ILE A 13 -35.93 -9.00 38.77
C ILE A 13 -34.44 -9.33 38.61
N ILE A 14 -33.76 -9.77 39.68
CA ILE A 14 -32.34 -10.17 39.61
C ILE A 14 -32.14 -11.34 38.65
N ALA A 15 -33.03 -12.35 38.70
CA ALA A 15 -32.98 -13.50 37.79
C ALA A 15 -33.19 -13.08 36.32
N ILE A 16 -34.13 -12.16 36.05
CA ILE A 16 -34.37 -11.63 34.70
C ILE A 16 -33.16 -10.82 34.22
N CYS A 17 -32.56 -9.99 35.07
CA CYS A 17 -31.35 -9.24 34.73
C CYS A 17 -30.17 -10.16 34.41
N LEU A 18 -30.00 -11.26 35.14
CA LEU A 18 -28.95 -12.25 34.89
C LEU A 18 -29.14 -12.98 33.55
N VAL A 19 -30.39 -13.34 33.20
CA VAL A 19 -30.70 -13.98 31.92
C VAL A 19 -30.55 -13.00 30.74
N ALA A 20 -30.95 -11.73 30.92
CA ALA A 20 -30.74 -10.71 29.90
C ALA A 20 -29.24 -10.43 29.67
N ALA A 21 -28.43 -10.42 30.73
CA ALA A 21 -26.99 -10.23 30.63
C ALA A 21 -26.29 -11.40 29.91
N THR A 22 -26.69 -12.65 30.16
CA THR A 22 -26.11 -13.81 29.45
C THR A 22 -26.52 -13.87 27.99
N ALA A 23 -27.77 -13.51 27.66
CA ALA A 23 -28.23 -13.41 26.27
C ALA A 23 -27.44 -12.33 25.47
N LEU A 24 -27.15 -11.18 26.07
CA LEU A 24 -26.33 -10.13 25.47
C LEU A 24 -24.90 -10.59 25.18
N ILE A 25 -24.30 -11.38 26.08
CA ILE A 25 -22.94 -11.93 25.90
C ILE A 25 -22.90 -12.95 24.75
N ILE A 26 -23.93 -13.78 24.60
CA ILE A 26 -24.01 -14.78 23.51
C ILE A 26 -24.18 -14.08 22.16
N ILE A 27 -25.09 -13.10 22.07
CA ILE A 27 -25.31 -12.32 20.83
C ILE A 27 -24.07 -11.50 20.45
N GLY A 28 -23.38 -10.91 21.43
CA GLY A 28 -22.16 -10.13 21.20
C GLY A 28 -20.93 -10.94 20.79
N LYS A 29 -20.90 -12.27 21.02
CA LYS A 29 -19.75 -13.13 20.66
C LYS A 29 -19.84 -13.69 19.24
N ASN A 30 -21.00 -13.70 18.59
CA ASN A 30 -21.20 -14.36 17.29
C ASN A 30 -20.75 -13.55 16.06
N ASN A 31 -20.35 -12.27 16.23
CA ASN A 31 -19.89 -11.41 15.14
C ASN A 31 -18.39 -11.14 15.14
N ARG A 32 -17.61 -11.87 15.94
CA ARG A 32 -16.16 -11.96 15.70
C ARG A 32 -15.93 -13.01 14.63
N ASN A 33 -16.34 -12.68 13.41
CA ASN A 33 -15.59 -13.17 12.27
C ASN A 33 -14.17 -12.70 12.54
N GLU A 34 -13.27 -13.64 12.82
CA GLU A 34 -11.86 -13.39 12.73
C GLU A 34 -11.67 -12.85 11.32
N ASP A 35 -11.50 -11.53 11.22
CA ASP A 35 -10.96 -10.89 10.04
C ASP A 35 -9.51 -11.38 9.95
N ILE A 36 -9.36 -12.65 9.58
CA ILE A 36 -8.18 -13.11 8.89
C ILE A 36 -8.24 -12.23 7.66
N THR A 37 -7.52 -11.11 7.69
CA THR A 37 -7.32 -10.26 6.54
C THR A 37 -6.80 -11.20 5.45
N GLU A 38 -7.71 -11.73 4.64
CA GLU A 38 -7.44 -12.21 3.32
C GLU A 38 -6.75 -11.02 2.69
N MET A 39 -5.42 -11.06 2.64
CA MET A 39 -4.67 -9.98 2.01
C MET A 39 -5.22 -9.93 0.61
N ASP A 40 -6.05 -8.94 0.34
CA ASP A 40 -6.58 -8.67 -0.97
C ASP A 40 -5.38 -8.30 -1.85
N MET A 41 -4.76 -9.32 -2.42
CA MET A 41 -3.62 -9.21 -3.31
C MET A 41 -4.10 -8.79 -4.71
N ASN A 42 -5.41 -8.70 -4.95
CA ASN A 42 -5.95 -8.25 -6.23
C ASN A 42 -5.82 -6.73 -6.36
N GLY A 43 -4.63 -6.29 -6.78
CA GLY A 43 -4.41 -4.92 -7.26
C GLY A 43 -3.63 -4.00 -6.32
N LYS A 44 -3.00 -4.54 -5.27
CA LYS A 44 -2.11 -3.76 -4.40
C LYS A 44 -0.79 -3.46 -5.12
N TRP A 45 -0.49 -2.17 -5.29
CA TRP A 45 0.81 -1.73 -5.79
C TRP A 45 1.86 -1.85 -4.71
N ILE A 46 3.00 -2.44 -5.05
CA ILE A 46 4.16 -2.55 -4.17
C ILE A 46 5.35 -1.84 -4.81
N SER A 47 6.13 -1.15 -3.99
CA SER A 47 7.38 -0.53 -4.43
C SER A 47 8.46 -1.59 -4.52
N THR A 48 8.98 -1.83 -5.72
CA THR A 48 10.06 -2.81 -5.93
C THR A 48 11.46 -2.18 -6.03
N TRP A 49 11.52 -0.88 -6.33
CA TRP A 49 12.75 -0.10 -6.45
C TRP A 49 12.42 1.38 -6.27
N GLY A 50 13.41 2.20 -5.91
CA GLY A 50 13.30 3.65 -5.88
C GLY A 50 14.66 4.33 -5.82
N THR A 51 14.69 5.63 -6.11
CA THR A 51 15.85 6.50 -5.90
C THR A 51 15.58 7.46 -4.76
N ALA A 52 16.63 7.96 -4.11
CA ALA A 52 16.48 9.08 -3.20
C ALA A 52 15.98 10.30 -3.99
N MET A 53 14.94 10.97 -3.47
CA MET A 53 14.41 12.21 -4.02
C MET A 53 15.11 13.37 -3.31
N LEU A 54 16.20 13.87 -3.89
CA LEU A 54 16.96 15.00 -3.37
C LEU A 54 17.33 15.95 -4.50
N THR A 55 17.62 17.20 -4.16
CA THR A 55 18.23 18.16 -5.07
C THR A 55 19.62 17.66 -5.48
N ALA A 56 19.87 17.51 -6.78
CA ALA A 56 21.16 17.09 -7.29
C ALA A 56 22.23 18.15 -7.01
N GLY A 57 23.36 17.72 -6.43
CA GLY A 57 24.56 18.53 -6.31
C GLY A 57 25.29 18.66 -7.65
N GLN A 58 26.35 19.47 -7.66
CA GLN A 58 27.13 19.77 -8.87
C GLN A 58 27.74 18.49 -9.50
N GLU A 59 28.28 17.59 -8.68
CA GLU A 59 28.90 16.34 -9.16
C GLU A 59 27.87 15.31 -9.67
N GLN A 60 26.60 15.47 -9.30
CA GLN A 60 25.51 14.57 -9.66
C GLN A 60 24.73 15.07 -10.88
N THR A 61 25.03 16.28 -11.35
CA THR A 61 24.38 16.91 -12.49
C THR A 61 25.27 16.74 -13.72
N PRO A 62 24.76 16.15 -14.82
CA PRO A 62 25.54 16.03 -16.04
C PRO A 62 25.98 17.41 -16.55
N PHE A 63 27.22 17.51 -17.04
CA PHE A 63 27.75 18.75 -17.62
C PHE A 63 26.93 19.19 -18.84
N ASN A 64 26.99 20.50 -19.15
CA ASN A 64 26.32 21.10 -20.31
C ASN A 64 26.46 20.24 -21.58
N PRO A 65 25.36 19.88 -22.29
CA PRO A 65 23.98 20.41 -22.17
C PRO A 65 23.11 19.78 -21.08
N GLY A 66 23.69 19.01 -20.17
CA GLY A 66 22.95 18.29 -19.14
C GLY A 66 22.07 17.22 -19.79
N LEU A 67 20.82 17.13 -19.32
CA LEU A 67 19.82 16.20 -19.86
C LEU A 67 18.99 16.80 -21.01
N VAL A 68 19.16 18.09 -21.32
CA VAL A 68 18.36 18.75 -22.36
C VAL A 68 18.68 18.12 -23.72
N GLY A 69 17.64 17.60 -24.37
CA GLY A 69 17.77 16.92 -25.67
C GLY A 69 18.45 15.54 -25.61
N ASN A 70 18.77 15.05 -24.41
CA ASN A 70 19.41 13.75 -24.21
C ASN A 70 18.42 12.72 -23.65
N THR A 71 18.75 11.45 -23.81
CA THR A 71 18.01 10.34 -23.20
C THR A 71 18.73 9.86 -21.95
N VAL A 72 18.03 9.76 -20.84
CA VAL A 72 18.51 9.04 -19.65
C VAL A 72 18.13 7.58 -19.78
N ARG A 73 19.08 6.70 -19.54
CA ARG A 73 18.85 5.26 -19.42
C ARG A 73 19.21 4.78 -18.03
N GLN A 74 18.29 4.05 -17.41
CA GLN A 74 18.52 3.38 -16.14
C GLN A 74 18.29 1.88 -16.30
N GLN A 75 19.25 1.09 -15.86
CA GLN A 75 19.08 -0.35 -15.67
C GLN A 75 18.62 -0.58 -14.23
N ILE A 76 17.43 -1.16 -14.06
CA ILE A 76 16.81 -1.35 -12.75
C ILE A 76 16.72 -2.85 -12.46
N ARG A 77 17.19 -3.26 -11.29
CA ARG A 77 16.91 -4.58 -10.72
C ARG A 77 15.75 -4.45 -9.76
N VAL A 78 14.66 -5.14 -10.06
CA VAL A 78 13.48 -5.21 -9.19
C VAL A 78 13.69 -6.27 -8.11
N SER A 79 13.24 -5.98 -6.88
CA SER A 79 13.19 -6.94 -5.78
C SER A 79 12.02 -7.93 -5.86
N VAL A 80 10.84 -7.44 -6.28
CA VAL A 80 9.59 -8.18 -6.41
C VAL A 80 8.95 -7.79 -7.73
N GLY A 81 8.73 -8.77 -8.60
CA GLY A 81 8.10 -8.57 -9.91
C GLY A 81 6.56 -8.56 -9.87
N GLY A 82 5.95 -8.44 -11.04
CA GLY A 82 4.51 -8.55 -11.25
C GLY A 82 4.14 -8.35 -12.73
N ASP A 83 2.88 -8.54 -13.07
CA ASP A 83 2.40 -8.49 -14.46
C ASP A 83 2.18 -7.06 -14.98
N LYS A 84 2.23 -6.06 -14.09
CA LYS A 84 2.03 -4.64 -14.41
C LYS A 84 3.12 -3.80 -13.76
N ILE A 85 3.52 -2.75 -14.46
CA ILE A 85 4.50 -1.78 -13.99
C ILE A 85 3.82 -0.41 -13.86
N ARG A 86 4.16 0.32 -12.80
CA ARG A 86 3.84 1.73 -12.62
C ARG A 86 5.13 2.50 -12.39
N LEU A 87 5.44 3.43 -13.28
CA LEU A 87 6.57 4.36 -13.15
C LEU A 87 6.07 5.71 -12.65
N VAL A 88 6.73 6.24 -11.61
CA VAL A 88 6.45 7.58 -11.07
C VAL A 88 7.68 8.44 -11.31
N LEU A 89 7.50 9.56 -12.01
CA LEU A 89 8.51 10.58 -12.22
C LEU A 89 8.11 11.84 -11.43
N SER A 90 9.07 12.48 -10.77
CA SER A 90 8.85 13.72 -10.02
C SER A 90 9.77 14.82 -10.53
N ASN A 91 9.23 16.04 -10.64
CA ASN A 91 9.96 17.28 -10.90
C ASN A 91 9.83 18.25 -9.71
N GLU A 92 9.57 17.73 -8.50
CA GLU A 92 9.30 18.53 -7.30
C GLU A 92 10.44 19.49 -6.93
N TYR A 93 11.70 19.11 -7.21
CA TYR A 93 12.89 19.93 -6.95
C TYR A 93 13.41 20.68 -8.19
N GLY A 94 12.70 20.61 -9.32
CA GLY A 94 13.08 21.30 -10.55
C GLY A 94 12.64 22.76 -10.55
N GLY A 95 13.52 23.66 -10.99
CA GLY A 95 13.20 25.10 -11.10
C GLY A 95 12.39 25.49 -12.35
N THR A 96 12.15 24.54 -13.27
CA THR A 96 11.43 24.77 -14.53
C THR A 96 10.55 23.56 -14.87
N PRO A 97 9.49 23.73 -15.70
CA PRO A 97 8.69 22.60 -16.17
C PRO A 97 9.53 21.55 -16.90
N LEU A 98 9.35 20.28 -16.55
CA LEU A 98 9.99 19.15 -17.21
C LEU A 98 9.11 18.63 -18.37
N GLU A 99 9.62 18.68 -19.59
CA GLU A 99 9.01 18.04 -20.76
C GLU A 99 9.64 16.66 -21.00
N VAL A 100 8.82 15.61 -21.05
CA VAL A 100 9.25 14.26 -21.38
C VAL A 100 8.69 13.85 -22.74
N LYS A 101 9.55 13.81 -23.77
CA LYS A 101 9.13 13.52 -25.15
C LYS A 101 8.71 12.07 -25.38
N ARG A 102 9.39 11.12 -24.73
CA ARG A 102 9.14 9.68 -24.88
C ARG A 102 9.64 8.95 -23.65
N ILE A 103 8.88 7.95 -23.23
CA ILE A 103 9.27 6.96 -22.22
C ILE A 103 9.21 5.59 -22.88
N THR A 104 10.23 4.76 -22.65
CA THR A 104 10.27 3.37 -23.11
C THR A 104 10.67 2.51 -21.92
N ILE A 105 9.94 1.42 -21.70
CA ILE A 105 10.27 0.38 -20.73
C ILE A 105 10.42 -0.90 -21.53
N ALA A 106 11.54 -1.59 -21.35
CA ALA A 106 11.89 -2.80 -22.09
C ALA A 106 12.63 -3.77 -21.17
N ARG A 107 12.56 -5.06 -21.49
CA ARG A 107 13.37 -6.05 -20.80
C ARG A 107 14.83 -5.89 -21.23
N LEU A 108 15.73 -6.00 -20.26
CA LEU A 108 17.17 -5.99 -20.50
C LEU A 108 17.66 -7.44 -20.62
N PRO A 109 18.12 -7.87 -21.80
CA PRO A 109 18.57 -9.26 -21.98
C PRO A 109 19.91 -9.52 -21.29
N ASP A 110 20.83 -8.56 -21.33
CA ASP A 110 22.16 -8.63 -20.74
C ASP A 110 22.50 -7.28 -20.06
N PRO A 111 22.83 -7.25 -18.75
CA PRO A 111 23.21 -6.02 -18.05
C PRO A 111 24.50 -5.38 -18.57
N SER A 112 25.38 -6.14 -19.22
CA SER A 112 26.61 -5.63 -19.82
C SER A 112 26.41 -5.06 -21.23
N SER A 113 25.22 -5.19 -21.79
CA SER A 113 24.88 -4.74 -23.14
C SER A 113 24.01 -3.48 -23.12
N SER A 114 24.15 -2.67 -24.17
CA SER A 114 23.24 -1.57 -24.46
C SER A 114 21.99 -2.01 -25.25
N GLU A 115 21.85 -3.29 -25.56
CA GLU A 115 20.66 -3.81 -26.25
C GLU A 115 19.40 -3.72 -25.37
N ILE A 116 18.23 -3.61 -25.99
CA ILE A 116 16.93 -3.68 -25.34
C ILE A 116 16.05 -4.64 -26.13
N ASP A 117 15.29 -5.48 -25.43
CA ASP A 117 14.28 -6.32 -26.06
C ASP A 117 13.03 -5.48 -26.35
N VAL A 118 12.73 -5.27 -27.63
CA VAL A 118 11.57 -4.49 -28.10
C VAL A 118 10.39 -5.36 -28.54
N SER A 119 10.49 -6.70 -28.48
CA SER A 119 9.46 -7.61 -28.99
C SER A 119 8.30 -7.82 -28.00
N SER A 120 7.76 -6.73 -27.46
CA SER A 120 6.66 -6.76 -26.47
C SER A 120 5.47 -7.60 -26.92
#